data_AF-A0A951P8S4-F1
#
_entry.id   AF-A0A951P8S4-F1
#
_cell.length_a   1.000
_cell.length_b   1.000
_cell.length_c   1.000
_cell.angle_alpha   90.00
_cell.angle_beta   90.00
_cell.angle_gamma   90.00
#
_symmetry.space_group_name_H-M   'P 1'
#
loop_
_entity.id
_entity.type
_entity.pdbx_description
1 polymer ?
#
loop_
_entity_poly.entity_id
_entity_poly.type
_entity_poly.pdbx_seq_one_letter_code
_entity_poly.pdbx_strand_id
1 'polypeptide(L)' 'MKLFLGGLLLIASALAIPAPQPAAAQENCEPSYPTLCIPVGSADLDCKDVDQTNFPVRQPDPHRFDGDKDGVGCEA' A
#
# COMPACT_ATOMS: atom_id res chain seq x y z
N MET A 1 -58.53 0.43 15.53
CA MET A 1 -57.75 -0.76 15.16
C MET A 1 -57.28 -0.53 13.73
N LYS A 2 -56.03 -0.26 13.35
CA LYS A 2 -54.69 -0.54 13.88
C LYS A 2 -53.78 0.67 13.59
N LEU A 3 -52.90 1.01 14.52
CA LEU A 3 -51.69 1.80 14.29
C LEU A 3 -50.70 1.01 13.43
N PHE A 4 -49.94 1.70 12.58
CA PHE A 4 -48.56 1.37 12.18
C PHE A 4 -47.91 2.73 11.84
N LEU A 5 -47.25 3.46 12.73
CA LEU A 5 -45.97 3.17 13.40
C LEU A 5 -44.92 2.52 12.47
N GLY A 6 -43.87 3.29 12.17
CA GLY A 6 -42.55 2.78 11.71
C GLY A 6 -42.30 3.01 10.23
N GLY A 7 -41.23 3.64 9.78
CA GLY A 7 -40.04 4.10 10.48
C GLY A 7 -39.25 5.03 9.57
N LEU A 8 -38.68 6.06 10.18
CA LEU A 8 -37.70 6.94 9.56
C LEU A 8 -36.50 6.07 9.16
N LEU A 9 -36.29 5.91 7.85
CA LEU A 9 -35.16 5.19 7.28
C LEU A 9 -33.87 5.93 7.68
N LEU A 10 -33.18 5.42 8.69
CA LEU A 10 -31.83 5.85 9.03
C LEU A 10 -30.93 5.50 7.84
N ILE A 11 -30.59 6.50 7.03
CA ILE A 11 -29.52 6.39 6.06
C ILE A 11 -28.20 6.29 6.81
N ALA A 12 -27.77 5.08 7.12
CA ALA A 12 -26.40 4.85 7.52
C ALA A 12 -25.52 5.10 6.28
N SER A 13 -25.13 6.36 6.06
CA SER A 13 -24.01 6.68 5.19
C SER A 13 -22.76 6.15 5.87
N ALA A 14 -22.45 4.88 5.58
CA ALA A 14 -21.17 4.29 5.93
C ALA A 14 -20.10 5.11 5.23
N LEU A 15 -19.39 5.95 6.00
CA LEU A 15 -18.06 6.39 5.63
C LEU A 15 -17.23 5.11 5.53
N ALA A 16 -17.06 4.60 4.30
CA ALA A 16 -16.12 3.54 4.04
C ALA A 16 -14.72 4.11 4.34
N ILE A 17 -14.27 3.94 5.57
CA ILE A 17 -12.85 3.99 5.87
C ILE A 17 -12.23 2.98 4.90
N PRO A 18 -11.31 3.38 4.00
CA PRO A 18 -10.60 2.39 3.21
C PRO A 18 -9.91 1.47 4.23
N ALA A 19 -10.41 0.25 4.34
CA ALA A 19 -9.68 -0.79 5.05
C ALA A 19 -8.28 -0.84 4.41
N PRO A 20 -7.19 -1.02 5.19
CA PRO A 20 -5.90 -1.31 4.60
C PRO A 20 -6.12 -2.47 3.63
N GLN A 21 -6.02 -2.17 2.33
CA GLN A 21 -6.31 -3.16 1.31
C GLN A 21 -5.41 -4.34 1.60
N PRO A 22 -5.95 -5.55 1.83
CA PRO A 22 -5.13 -6.75 1.79
C PRO A 22 -4.40 -6.69 0.45
N ALA A 23 -3.07 -6.72 0.47
CA ALA A 23 -2.22 -6.74 -0.71
C ALA A 23 -2.76 -7.78 -1.70
N ALA A 24 -3.62 -7.36 -2.60
CA ALA A 24 -4.35 -8.27 -3.46
C ALA A 24 -3.35 -8.79 -4.49
N ALA A 25 -2.99 -10.07 -4.36
CA ALA A 25 -2.25 -10.86 -5.34
C ALA A 25 -0.86 -10.30 -5.74
N GLN A 26 0.03 -10.13 -4.77
CA GLN A 26 1.47 -9.94 -5.04
C GLN A 26 2.15 -11.28 -5.37
N GLU A 27 1.64 -12.06 -6.34
CA GLU A 27 2.25 -13.36 -6.67
C GLU A 27 3.66 -13.22 -7.28
N ASN A 28 4.10 -11.98 -7.63
CA ASN A 28 5.42 -11.72 -8.18
C ASN A 28 6.04 -10.38 -7.74
N CYS A 29 5.73 -9.86 -6.54
CA CYS A 29 6.37 -8.63 -6.08
C CYS A 29 7.64 -8.91 -5.27
N GLU A 30 8.60 -8.01 -5.35
CA GLU A 30 9.88 -8.15 -4.67
C GLU A 30 9.72 -8.05 -3.15
N PRO A 31 10.25 -9.03 -2.38
CA PRO A 31 10.12 -9.03 -0.92
C PRO A 31 10.93 -7.91 -0.24
N SER A 32 11.86 -7.30 -0.98
CA SER A 32 12.68 -6.17 -0.55
C SER A 32 11.86 -4.89 -0.33
N TYR A 33 10.68 -4.80 -0.94
CA TYR A 33 9.82 -3.61 -0.91
C TYR A 33 8.42 -3.98 -0.38
N PRO A 34 8.25 -4.20 0.94
CA PRO A 34 7.01 -4.72 1.50
C PRO A 34 5.80 -3.79 1.38
N THR A 35 6.01 -2.52 1.03
CA THR A 35 4.95 -1.52 0.86
C THR A 35 4.75 -1.06 -0.58
N LEU A 36 5.63 -1.49 -1.49
CA LEU A 36 5.63 -1.14 -2.90
C LEU A 36 5.74 -2.42 -3.73
N CYS A 37 4.75 -2.72 -4.55
CA CYS A 37 4.87 -3.87 -5.45
C CYS A 37 5.75 -3.50 -6.65
N ILE A 38 6.98 -4.01 -6.67
CA ILE A 38 7.83 -4.03 -7.85
C ILE A 38 7.91 -5.46 -8.37
N PRO A 39 7.58 -5.73 -9.65
CA PRO A 39 7.66 -7.07 -10.20
C PRO A 39 9.08 -7.61 -10.20
N VAL A 40 9.27 -8.86 -9.74
CA VAL A 40 10.59 -9.53 -9.77
C VAL A 40 11.14 -9.54 -11.20
N GLY A 41 12.37 -9.05 -11.36
CA GLY A 41 13.06 -8.97 -12.66
C GLY A 41 12.69 -7.72 -13.46
N SER A 42 12.10 -6.71 -12.81
CA SER A 42 11.96 -5.38 -13.39
C SER A 42 13.32 -4.75 -13.72
N ALA A 43 13.32 -3.71 -14.55
CA ALA A 43 14.53 -2.94 -14.81
C ALA A 43 15.00 -2.25 -13.51
N ASP A 44 16.26 -1.79 -13.49
CA ASP A 44 16.76 -0.99 -12.37
C ASP A 44 15.99 0.34 -12.32
N LEU A 45 15.20 0.52 -11.25
CA LEU A 45 14.41 1.72 -11.01
C LEU A 45 15.18 2.62 -10.04
N ASP A 46 15.21 3.92 -10.30
CA ASP A 46 15.77 4.91 -9.38
C ASP A 46 14.65 5.57 -8.55
N CYS A 47 15.01 6.30 -7.49
CA CYS A 47 14.06 7.04 -6.66
C CYS A 47 13.21 8.09 -7.41
N LYS A 48 13.65 8.50 -8.60
CA LYS A 48 12.88 9.41 -9.48
C LYS A 48 11.79 8.70 -10.29
N ASP A 49 11.87 7.37 -10.39
CA ASP A 49 10.99 6.53 -11.21
C ASP A 49 9.81 5.97 -10.39
N VAL A 50 9.81 6.20 -9.07
CA VAL A 50 8.76 5.82 -8.14
C VAL A 50 8.19 7.07 -7.46
N ASP A 51 6.88 7.08 -7.23
CA ASP A 51 6.23 8.23 -6.57
C ASP A 51 6.36 8.20 -5.03
N GLN A 52 6.76 7.06 -4.45
CA GLN A 52 6.95 6.93 -3.01
C GLN A 52 8.36 7.30 -2.55
N THR A 53 8.43 7.96 -1.40
CA THR A 53 9.66 8.27 -0.65
C THR A 53 9.56 7.72 0.78
N ASN A 54 10.69 7.55 1.46
CA ASN A 54 10.75 7.12 2.86
C ASN A 54 10.00 5.81 3.14
N PHE A 55 10.10 4.84 2.22
CA PHE A 55 9.43 3.54 2.37
C PHE A 55 10.38 2.50 2.97
N PRO A 56 9.86 1.50 3.71
CA PRO A 56 10.71 0.46 4.28
C PRO A 56 11.36 -0.38 3.18
N VAL A 57 12.67 -0.61 3.29
CA VAL A 57 13.47 -1.47 2.43
C VAL A 57 14.05 -2.63 3.24
N ARG A 58 14.06 -3.82 2.63
CA ARG A 58 14.72 -5.02 3.18
C ARG A 58 15.85 -5.44 2.26
N GLN A 59 16.95 -5.89 2.85
CA GLN A 59 18.10 -6.41 2.12
C GLN A 59 17.84 -7.87 1.66
N PRO A 60 18.36 -8.30 0.49
CA PRO A 60 19.12 -7.50 -0.48
C PRO A 60 18.20 -6.51 -1.20
N ASP A 61 18.69 -5.29 -1.47
CA ASP A 61 17.96 -4.21 -2.13
C ASP A 61 18.33 -4.15 -3.63
N PRO A 62 17.57 -4.81 -4.55
CA PRO A 62 18.02 -5.00 -5.92
C PRO A 62 18.05 -3.70 -6.74
N HIS A 63 17.14 -2.77 -6.44
CA HIS A 63 17.08 -1.43 -7.04
C HIS A 63 17.86 -0.36 -6.27
N ARG A 64 18.52 -0.74 -5.17
CA ARG A 64 19.44 0.13 -4.42
C ARG A 64 18.79 1.43 -3.94
N PHE A 65 17.50 1.39 -3.59
CA PHE A 65 16.78 2.53 -3.04
C PHE A 65 17.27 2.96 -1.64
N ASP A 66 17.86 2.02 -0.89
CA ASP A 66 18.43 2.18 0.46
C ASP A 66 19.96 2.04 0.37
N GLY A 67 20.60 3.15 -0.04
CA GLY A 67 22.04 3.18 -0.34
C GLY A 67 22.93 3.13 0.90
N ASP A 68 22.47 3.66 2.03
CA ASP A 68 23.16 3.71 3.31
C ASP A 68 22.79 2.55 4.26
N LYS A 69 21.75 1.78 3.91
CA LYS A 69 21.34 0.50 4.53
C LYS A 69 20.73 0.67 5.90
N ASP A 70 20.01 1.76 6.11
CA ASP A 70 19.31 2.03 7.36
C ASP A 70 17.91 1.40 7.41
N GLY A 71 17.45 0.85 6.27
CA GLY A 71 16.15 0.22 6.10
C GLY A 71 15.07 1.14 5.55
N VAL A 72 15.43 2.35 5.11
CA VAL A 72 14.53 3.33 4.50
C VAL A 72 15.02 3.67 3.09
N GLY A 73 14.14 3.46 2.11
CA GLY A 73 14.42 3.76 0.71
C GLY A 73 13.96 5.15 0.31
N CYS A 74 14.74 5.78 -0.58
CA CYS A 74 14.40 7.06 -1.20
C CYS A 74 14.00 8.13 -0.19
N GLU A 75 14.88 8.39 0.78
CA GLU A 75 14.74 9.47 1.74
C GLU A 75 14.76 10.85 1.05
N ALA A 76 14.10 11.83 1.67
CA ALA A 76 13.89 13.18 1.12
C ALA A 76 14.68 14.27 1.86
#